data_AF-A0A536W9H4-F1
#
_entry.id   AF-A0A536W9H4-F1
#
_cell.length_a   1.000
_cell.length_b   1.000
_cell.length_c   1.000
_cell.angle_alpha   90.00
_cell.angle_beta   90.00
_cell.angle_gamma   90.00
#
_symmetry.space_group_name_H-M   'P 1'
#
loop_
_entity.id
_entity.type
_entity.pdbx_description
1 polymer ?
#
loop_
_entity_poly.entity_id
_entity_poly.type
_entity_poly.pdbx_seq_one_letter_code
_entity_poly.pdbx_strand_id
1 'polypeptide(L)'
;MHRLAIVALVVAAYGGWHWWSTERAVHRPPGIVAPDEPVQVNLEPSPRFEAKGYTFVKRAKFDITARLLRKEVYRFDGSAALAPVDLGVGWGPLSDSAMLEGLEFSQMGRFFYWRPRKADFPLPTAVLINHMAQMHVIPADKDVESRLKKLRPGQIVTAHG
;
A
#
# COMPACT_ATOMS: atom_id res chain seq x y z
N MET A 1 37.34 -9.56 -16.70
CA MET A 1 36.89 -8.16 -16.54
C MET A 1 35.59 -7.86 -17.32
N HIS A 2 35.49 -8.19 -18.61
CA HIS A 2 34.30 -7.83 -19.42
C HIS A 2 33.00 -8.51 -18.98
N ARG A 3 33.04 -9.78 -18.55
CA ARG A 3 31.86 -10.51 -18.05
C ARG A 3 31.25 -9.89 -16.79
N LEU A 4 32.09 -9.40 -15.86
CA LEU A 4 31.64 -8.73 -14.64
C LEU A 4 30.97 -7.38 -14.97
N ALA A 5 31.52 -6.64 -15.93
CA ALA A 5 30.92 -5.40 -16.39
C ALA A 5 29.53 -5.62 -17.03
N ILE A 6 29.37 -6.69 -17.83
CA ILE A 6 28.08 -7.06 -18.43
C ILE A 6 27.05 -7.43 -17.35
N VAL A 7 27.44 -8.26 -16.37
CA VAL A 7 26.53 -8.64 -15.28
C VAL A 7 26.09 -7.42 -14.48
N ALA A 8 27.03 -6.53 -14.13
CA ALA A 8 26.70 -5.29 -13.41
C ALA A 8 25.72 -4.41 -14.21
N LEU A 9 25.90 -4.30 -15.52
CA LEU A 9 25.01 -3.53 -16.40
C LEU A 9 23.61 -4.14 -16.46
N VAL A 10 23.48 -5.47 -16.56
CA VAL A 10 22.17 -6.15 -16.56
C VAL A 10 21.45 -5.95 -15.23
N VAL A 11 22.17 -6.08 -14.10
CA VAL A 11 21.59 -5.86 -12.76
C VAL A 11 21.13 -4.41 -12.60
N ALA A 12 21.94 -3.43 -13.04
CA ALA A 12 21.57 -2.02 -12.99
C ALA A 12 20.37 -1.70 -13.87
N ALA A 13 20.32 -2.25 -15.10
CA ALA A 13 19.20 -2.08 -16.02
C ALA A 13 17.91 -2.68 -15.46
N TYR A 14 17.98 -3.90 -14.89
CA TYR A 14 16.85 -4.54 -14.22
C TYR A 14 16.38 -3.73 -13.01
N GLY A 15 17.31 -3.26 -12.17
CA GLY A 15 17.00 -2.42 -11.02
C GLY A 15 16.32 -1.10 -11.41
N GLY A 16 16.82 -0.43 -12.44
CA GLY A 16 16.22 0.80 -12.98
C GLY A 16 14.83 0.57 -13.56
N TRP A 17 14.65 -0.50 -14.34
CA TRP A 17 13.35 -0.88 -14.87
C TRP A 17 12.35 -1.25 -13.77
N HIS A 18 12.78 -2.02 -12.78
CA HIS A 18 11.95 -2.37 -11.62
C HIS A 18 11.52 -1.11 -10.87
N TRP A 19 12.46 -0.24 -10.49
CA TRP A 19 12.12 1.01 -9.81
C TRP A 19 11.13 1.87 -10.61
N TRP A 20 11.35 2.03 -11.91
CA TRP A 20 10.48 2.82 -12.79
C TRP A 20 9.06 2.27 -12.87
N SER A 21 8.93 0.95 -12.92
CA SER A 21 7.67 0.24 -13.14
C SER A 21 6.88 -0.03 -11.86
N THR A 22 7.52 -0.14 -10.69
CA THR A 22 6.85 -0.58 -9.45
C THR A 22 7.03 0.32 -8.24
N GLU A 23 8.06 1.16 -8.19
CA GLU A 23 8.38 1.98 -7.00
C GLU A 23 8.21 3.49 -7.23
N ARG A 24 8.40 3.96 -8.48
CA ARG A 24 8.31 5.38 -8.80
C ARG A 24 6.91 5.91 -8.50
N ALA A 25 6.85 6.93 -7.65
CA ALA A 25 5.59 7.58 -7.29
C ALA A 25 4.93 8.23 -8.51
N VAL A 26 3.61 8.10 -8.59
CA VAL A 26 2.77 8.83 -9.54
C VAL A 26 2.56 10.22 -8.98
N HIS A 27 3.02 11.23 -9.72
CA HIS A 27 2.79 12.62 -9.36
C HIS A 27 1.30 12.95 -9.42
N ARG A 28 0.83 13.74 -8.44
CA ARG A 28 -0.53 14.29 -8.38
C ARG A 28 -0.42 15.76 -8.01
N PRO A 29 -1.17 16.66 -8.66
CA PRO A 29 -1.23 18.04 -8.22
C PRO A 29 -1.81 18.14 -6.79
N PRO A 30 -1.60 19.27 -6.10
CA PRO A 30 -2.27 19.57 -4.83
C PRO A 30 -3.79 19.43 -4.92
N GLY A 31 -4.40 19.02 -3.81
CA GLY A 31 -5.84 18.79 -3.67
C GLY A 31 -6.19 17.37 -3.20
N ILE A 32 -7.30 17.26 -2.48
CA ILE A 32 -7.87 15.98 -2.02
C ILE A 32 -8.38 15.18 -3.22
N VAL A 33 -7.90 13.95 -3.36
CA VAL A 33 -8.19 13.04 -4.50
C VAL A 33 -8.96 11.79 -4.10
N ALA A 34 -9.08 11.53 -2.80
CA ALA A 34 -9.88 10.47 -2.22
C ALA A 34 -10.57 11.02 -0.96
N PRO A 35 -11.67 11.77 -1.11
CA PRO A 35 -12.27 12.53 -0.01
C PRO A 35 -13.08 11.68 0.97
N ASP A 36 -13.61 10.55 0.50
CA ASP A 36 -14.59 9.77 1.25
C ASP A 36 -13.93 8.90 2.33
N GLU A 37 -14.63 8.74 3.46
CA GLU A 37 -14.26 7.78 4.50
C GLU A 37 -14.45 6.34 4.00
N PRO A 38 -13.59 5.38 4.43
CA PRO A 38 -13.84 3.97 4.17
C PRO A 38 -15.14 3.51 4.82
N VAL A 39 -15.90 2.71 4.08
CA VAL A 39 -17.15 2.13 4.58
C VAL A 39 -16.87 0.71 5.04
N GLN A 40 -17.25 0.42 6.29
CA GLN A 40 -17.17 -0.93 6.84
C GLN A 40 -18.51 -1.32 7.46
N VAL A 41 -19.08 -2.43 6.99
CA VAL A 41 -20.36 -2.96 7.48
C VAL A 41 -20.16 -4.36 8.01
N ASN A 42 -20.39 -4.57 9.30
CA ASN A 42 -20.24 -5.88 9.93
C ASN A 42 -21.19 -6.92 9.31
N LEU A 43 -20.71 -8.16 9.19
CA LEU A 43 -21.48 -9.28 8.68
C LEU A 43 -22.01 -10.13 9.83
N GLU A 44 -23.34 -10.23 9.92
CA GLU A 44 -24.06 -11.03 10.90
C GLU A 44 -25.06 -11.96 10.20
N PRO A 45 -24.87 -13.29 10.23
CA PRO A 45 -23.73 -14.00 10.81
C PRO A 45 -22.44 -13.77 10.02
N SER A 46 -21.28 -13.94 10.65
CA SER A 46 -19.98 -13.87 9.97
C SER A 46 -19.69 -15.18 9.22
N PRO A 47 -19.76 -15.22 7.88
CA PRO A 47 -19.57 -16.46 7.14
C PRO A 47 -18.12 -16.94 7.22
N ARG A 48 -17.94 -18.25 7.13
CA ARG A 48 -16.62 -18.90 7.10
C ARG A 48 -16.35 -19.49 5.73
N PHE A 49 -15.10 -19.46 5.30
CA PHE A 49 -14.68 -20.09 4.04
C PHE A 49 -13.24 -20.57 4.13
N GLU A 50 -12.91 -21.60 3.35
CA GLU A 50 -11.56 -22.14 3.25
C GLU A 50 -10.84 -21.50 2.05
N ALA A 51 -9.61 -21.02 2.28
CA ALA A 51 -8.74 -20.56 1.20
C ALA A 51 -7.27 -20.70 1.60
N LYS A 52 -6.40 -21.03 0.64
CA LYS A 52 -4.94 -21.11 0.85
C LYS A 52 -4.52 -21.98 2.07
N GLY A 53 -5.32 -22.98 2.44
CA GLY A 53 -5.06 -23.86 3.60
C GLY A 53 -5.48 -23.27 4.95
N TYR A 54 -6.29 -22.20 4.97
CA TYR A 54 -6.79 -21.53 6.17
C TYR A 54 -8.32 -21.39 6.13
N THR A 55 -8.93 -21.50 7.31
CA THR A 55 -10.33 -21.11 7.54
C THR A 55 -10.41 -19.62 7.85
N PHE A 56 -11.04 -18.85 6.98
CA PHE A 56 -11.32 -17.43 7.19
C PHE A 56 -12.68 -17.21 7.85
N VAL A 57 -12.79 -16.14 8.63
CA VAL A 57 -14.06 -15.61 9.15
C VAL A 57 -14.25 -14.22 8.56
N LYS A 58 -15.27 -14.05 7.73
CA LYS A 58 -15.58 -12.76 7.11
C LYS A 58 -16.30 -11.87 8.12
N ARG A 59 -15.58 -10.89 8.67
CA ARG A 59 -16.08 -10.02 9.76
C ARG A 59 -16.93 -8.86 9.26
N ALA A 60 -16.60 -8.32 8.10
CA ALA A 60 -17.27 -7.17 7.53
C ALA A 60 -17.16 -7.17 6.00
N LYS A 61 -18.04 -6.40 5.36
CA LYS A 61 -17.80 -5.84 4.03
C LYS A 61 -17.00 -4.55 4.19
N PHE A 62 -16.03 -4.35 3.33
CA PHE A 62 -15.15 -3.19 3.38
C PHE A 62 -15.01 -2.56 1.99
N ASP A 63 -15.24 -1.26 1.90
CA ASP A 63 -15.15 -0.47 0.68
C ASP A 63 -14.30 0.78 0.94
N ILE A 64 -13.28 1.00 0.13
CA ILE A 64 -12.42 2.18 0.25
C ILE A 64 -11.98 2.67 -1.12
N THR A 65 -11.96 4.00 -1.29
CA THR A 65 -11.13 4.66 -2.30
C THR A 65 -10.07 5.47 -1.57
N ALA A 66 -8.79 5.22 -1.85
CA ALA A 66 -7.69 5.86 -1.15
C ALA A 66 -6.50 6.13 -2.07
N ARG A 67 -5.64 7.05 -1.65
CA ARG A 67 -4.32 7.24 -2.26
C ARG A 67 -3.34 6.25 -1.65
N LEU A 68 -2.58 5.56 -2.49
CA LEU A 68 -1.50 4.70 -2.04
C LEU A 68 -0.31 5.55 -1.57
N LEU A 69 0.08 5.43 -0.31
CA LEU A 69 1.20 6.17 0.29
C LEU A 69 2.49 5.37 0.21
N ARG A 70 2.42 4.08 0.55
CA ARG A 70 3.53 3.14 0.48
C ARG A 70 3.02 1.73 0.15
N LYS A 71 3.89 0.92 -0.43
CA LYS A 71 3.66 -0.50 -0.72
C LYS A 71 4.92 -1.24 -0.31
N GLU A 72 4.76 -2.42 0.29
CA GLU A 72 5.86 -3.34 0.53
C GLU A 72 5.48 -4.74 0.07
N VAL A 73 6.42 -5.44 -0.58
CA VAL A 73 6.18 -6.76 -1.17
C VAL A 73 7.02 -7.79 -0.43
N TYR A 74 6.36 -8.67 0.30
CA TYR A 74 6.99 -9.72 1.09
C TYR A 74 7.10 -11.01 0.29
N ARG A 75 8.26 -11.67 0.37
CA ARG A 75 8.55 -12.92 -0.34
C ARG A 75 9.06 -14.05 0.56
N PHE A 76 9.59 -13.72 1.73
CA PHE A 76 10.43 -14.64 2.51
C PHE A 76 9.97 -14.86 3.95
N ASP A 77 8.96 -14.13 4.43
CA ASP A 77 8.43 -14.34 5.78
C ASP A 77 7.28 -15.37 5.79
N GLY A 78 6.90 -15.81 7.00
CA GLY A 78 5.89 -16.87 7.18
C GLY A 78 4.48 -16.49 6.70
N SER A 79 4.17 -15.21 6.57
CA SER A 79 2.85 -14.74 6.11
C SER A 79 2.84 -14.33 4.63
N ALA A 80 3.99 -14.27 3.96
CA ALA A 80 4.13 -13.84 2.56
C ALA A 80 3.33 -14.71 1.59
N ALA A 81 3.21 -16.01 1.86
CA ALA A 81 2.39 -16.90 1.03
C ALA A 81 0.89 -16.53 1.08
N LEU A 82 0.43 -15.97 2.21
CA LEU A 82 -0.96 -15.61 2.43
C LEU A 82 -1.24 -14.16 2.01
N ALA A 83 -0.49 -13.22 2.58
CA ALA A 83 -0.54 -11.78 2.33
C ALA A 83 0.81 -11.29 1.79
N PRO A 84 1.05 -11.38 0.46
CA PRO A 84 2.33 -11.03 -0.15
C PRO A 84 2.56 -9.52 -0.30
N VAL A 85 1.52 -8.70 -0.14
CA VAL A 85 1.58 -7.26 -0.36
C VAL A 85 0.90 -6.53 0.79
N ASP A 86 1.62 -5.61 1.40
CA ASP A 86 1.09 -4.69 2.39
C ASP A 86 0.99 -3.29 1.77
N LEU A 87 -0.10 -2.58 2.05
CA LEU A 87 -0.36 -1.23 1.55
C LEU A 87 -0.47 -0.26 2.73
N GLY A 88 0.28 0.84 2.68
CA GLY A 88 -0.01 2.05 3.44
C GLY A 88 -0.88 2.96 2.57
N VAL A 89 -2.12 3.21 2.99
CA VAL A 89 -3.09 4.02 2.25
C VAL A 89 -3.52 5.23 3.07
N GLY A 90 -3.95 6.30 2.38
CA GLY A 90 -4.52 7.49 3.01
C GLY A 90 -5.69 8.07 2.22
N TRP A 91 -6.64 8.65 2.93
CA TRP A 91 -7.84 9.31 2.39
C TRP A 91 -8.01 10.68 3.04
N GLY A 92 -9.04 11.44 2.65
CA GLY A 92 -9.27 12.80 3.13
C GLY A 92 -8.02 13.68 2.97
N PRO A 93 -7.56 14.36 4.04
CA PRO A 93 -6.34 15.18 4.02
C PRO A 93 -5.07 14.41 3.60
N LEU A 94 -5.00 13.11 3.88
CA LEU A 94 -3.86 12.27 3.50
C LEU A 94 -3.94 11.71 2.08
N SER A 95 -4.93 12.16 1.30
CA SER A 95 -4.89 12.02 -0.15
C SER A 95 -4.27 13.25 -0.84
N ASP A 96 -4.13 14.40 -0.14
CA ASP A 96 -3.65 15.66 -0.72
C ASP A 96 -2.11 15.71 -0.84
N SER A 97 -1.60 15.98 -2.04
CA SER A 97 -0.15 16.14 -2.26
C SER A 97 0.45 17.25 -1.40
N ALA A 98 -0.25 18.36 -1.15
CA ALA A 98 0.27 19.47 -0.35
C ALA A 98 0.55 19.05 1.10
N MET A 99 -0.26 18.13 1.65
CA MET A 99 -0.02 17.57 2.98
C MET A 99 1.06 16.48 2.93
N LEU A 100 1.02 15.61 1.93
CA LEU A 100 1.95 14.48 1.82
C LEU A 100 3.41 14.89 1.57
N GLU A 101 3.67 16.05 0.96
CA GLU A 101 5.02 16.59 0.82
C GLU A 101 5.71 16.81 2.18
N GLY A 102 4.95 17.15 3.21
CA GLY A 102 5.45 17.33 4.58
C GLY A 102 5.65 16.03 5.36
N LEU A 103 5.33 14.87 4.79
CA LEU A 103 5.41 13.57 5.44
C LEU A 103 6.47 12.67 4.78
N GLU A 104 7.03 11.79 5.59
CA GLU A 104 7.81 10.65 5.16
C GLU A 104 7.09 9.36 5.52
N PHE A 105 7.17 8.39 4.62
CA PHE A 105 6.57 7.07 4.77
C PHE A 105 7.61 6.00 4.53
N SER A 106 7.62 4.99 5.37
CA SER A 106 8.38 3.76 5.15
C SER A 106 7.57 2.57 5.64
N GLN A 107 7.95 1.37 5.19
CA GLN A 107 7.23 0.17 5.54
C GLN A 107 8.19 -1.00 5.55
N MET A 108 8.25 -1.73 6.66
CA MET A 108 9.13 -2.87 6.85
C MET A 108 8.61 -3.74 7.99
N GLY A 109 8.99 -5.02 8.01
CA GLY A 109 8.65 -5.92 9.12
C GLY A 109 7.15 -6.03 9.41
N ARG A 110 6.28 -5.86 8.41
CA ARG A 110 4.81 -5.79 8.54
C ARG A 110 4.31 -4.58 9.33
N PHE A 111 5.07 -3.48 9.37
CA PHE A 111 4.66 -2.21 9.97
C PHE A 111 4.75 -1.05 8.98
N PHE A 112 3.76 -0.15 9.05
CA PHE A 112 3.72 1.12 8.33
C PHE A 112 4.19 2.25 9.25
N TYR A 113 5.28 2.91 8.85
CA TYR A 113 5.89 4.00 9.59
C TYR A 113 5.67 5.31 8.85
N TRP A 114 5.43 6.36 9.61
CA TRP A 114 5.31 7.70 9.10
C TRP A 114 5.91 8.69 10.10
N ARG A 115 6.36 9.83 9.58
CA ARG A 115 6.79 10.96 10.42
C ARG A 115 6.65 12.28 9.66
N PRO A 116 6.34 13.38 10.35
CA PRO A 116 6.55 14.71 9.80
C PRO A 116 8.02 14.94 9.42
N ARG A 117 8.24 15.65 8.32
CA ARG A 117 9.57 16.14 7.93
C ARG A 117 10.04 17.28 8.81
N LYS A 118 9.11 18.08 9.33
CA LYS A 118 9.36 19.22 10.19
C LYS A 118 8.42 19.20 11.40
N ALA A 119 8.84 19.85 12.48
CA ALA A 119 8.07 19.91 13.72
C ALA A 119 6.78 20.74 13.61
N ASP A 120 6.72 21.70 12.67
CA ASP A 120 5.61 22.61 12.41
C ASP A 120 4.59 22.06 11.42
N PHE A 121 4.50 20.73 11.29
CA PHE A 121 3.56 20.10 10.36
C PHE A 121 2.11 20.41 10.76
N PRO A 122 1.26 20.86 9.81
CA PRO A 122 0.01 21.56 10.14
C PRO A 122 -1.13 20.66 10.62
N LEU A 123 -1.07 19.34 10.39
CA LEU A 123 -2.13 18.42 10.82
C LEU A 123 -1.80 17.79 12.18
N PRO A 124 -2.76 17.81 13.14
CA PRO A 124 -2.62 17.07 14.38
C PRO A 124 -2.45 15.57 14.14
N THR A 125 -1.67 14.89 14.99
CA THR A 125 -1.47 13.43 14.94
C THR A 125 -2.78 12.64 14.91
N ALA A 126 -3.81 13.09 15.64
CA ALA A 126 -5.12 12.44 15.64
C ALA A 126 -5.78 12.47 14.25
N VAL A 127 -5.61 13.55 13.47
CA VAL A 127 -6.11 13.61 12.10
C VAL A 127 -5.34 12.60 11.23
N LEU A 128 -4.02 12.52 11.39
CA LEU A 128 -3.21 11.59 10.63
C LEU A 128 -3.62 10.13 10.85
N ILE A 129 -3.71 9.72 12.11
CA ILE A 129 -4.04 8.32 12.47
C ILE A 129 -5.44 7.93 12.00
N ASN A 130 -6.40 8.86 11.98
CA ASN A 130 -7.76 8.57 11.52
C ASN A 130 -7.93 8.59 9.99
N HIS A 131 -6.91 9.01 9.22
CA HIS A 131 -6.99 9.13 7.76
C HIS A 131 -5.94 8.30 7.01
N MET A 132 -5.29 7.36 7.70
CA MET A 132 -4.39 6.39 7.10
C MET A 132 -4.63 5.00 7.67
N ALA A 133 -4.31 3.98 6.88
CA ALA A 133 -4.35 2.61 7.34
C ALA A 133 -3.20 1.81 6.75
N GLN A 134 -2.75 0.82 7.52
CA GLN A 134 -1.97 -0.29 7.00
C GLN A 134 -2.92 -1.44 6.66
N MET A 135 -2.82 -1.96 5.45
CA MET A 135 -3.61 -3.08 4.96
C MET A 135 -2.71 -4.24 4.57
N HIS A 136 -2.88 -5.40 5.22
CA HIS A 136 -2.27 -6.66 4.80
C HIS A 136 -3.20 -7.36 3.81
N VAL A 137 -2.87 -7.35 2.53
CA VAL A 137 -3.81 -7.77 1.49
C VAL A 137 -3.61 -9.23 1.13
N ILE A 138 -4.67 -10.02 1.29
CA ILE A 138 -4.75 -11.39 0.79
C ILE A 138 -5.40 -11.34 -0.60
N PRO A 139 -4.63 -11.57 -1.70
CA PRO A 139 -5.20 -11.56 -3.03
C PRO A 139 -6.16 -12.74 -3.22
N ALA A 140 -7.28 -12.48 -3.90
CA ALA A 140 -8.27 -13.51 -4.25
C ALA A 140 -7.70 -14.54 -5.22
N ASP A 141 -6.84 -14.10 -6.15
CA ASP A 141 -6.21 -14.93 -7.17
C ASP A 141 -4.85 -14.35 -7.62
N LYS A 142 -4.20 -15.03 -8.57
CA LYS A 142 -2.89 -14.62 -9.11
C LYS A 142 -2.93 -13.32 -9.90
N ASP A 143 -4.06 -12.98 -10.52
CA ASP A 143 -4.21 -11.77 -11.31
C ASP A 143 -4.32 -10.54 -10.40
N VAL A 144 -5.12 -10.65 -9.33
CA VAL A 144 -5.19 -9.64 -8.26
C VAL A 144 -3.81 -9.46 -7.61
N GLU A 145 -3.10 -10.55 -7.31
CA GLU A 145 -1.73 -10.48 -6.76
C GLU A 145 -0.76 -9.74 -7.70
N SER A 146 -0.80 -10.05 -8.99
CA SER A 146 0.01 -9.40 -10.03
C SER A 146 -0.28 -7.90 -10.12
N ARG A 147 -1.56 -7.51 -10.03
CA ARG A 147 -1.99 -6.11 -10.01
C ARG A 147 -1.51 -5.39 -8.74
N LEU A 148 -1.66 -6.01 -7.57
CA LEU A 148 -1.18 -5.47 -6.29
C LEU A 148 0.32 -5.19 -6.32
N LYS A 149 1.12 -6.13 -6.83
CA LYS A 149 2.59 -5.98 -6.94
C LYS A 149 3.02 -4.81 -7.84
N LYS A 150 2.20 -4.47 -8.84
CA LYS A 150 2.42 -3.37 -9.77
C LYS A 150 1.88 -2.01 -9.30
N LEU A 151 1.17 -1.97 -8.17
CA LEU A 151 0.74 -0.70 -7.59
C LEU A 151 1.95 0.17 -7.25
N ARG A 152 1.78 1.48 -7.38
CA ARG A 152 2.81 2.50 -7.13
C ARG A 152 2.27 3.57 -6.19
N PRO A 153 3.10 4.12 -5.29
CA PRO A 153 2.72 5.29 -4.49
C PRO A 153 2.13 6.41 -5.35
N GLY A 154 1.14 7.13 -4.84
CA GLY A 154 0.42 8.20 -5.55
C GLY A 154 -0.72 7.74 -6.47
N GLN A 155 -0.87 6.43 -6.71
CA GLN A 155 -2.06 5.91 -7.38
C GLN A 155 -3.29 6.02 -6.48
N ILE A 156 -4.45 6.23 -7.10
CA ILE A 156 -5.74 6.11 -6.42
C ILE A 156 -6.20 4.67 -6.63
N VAL A 157 -6.51 4.00 -5.53
CA VAL A 157 -6.93 2.61 -5.52
C VAL A 157 -8.31 2.52 -4.91
N THR A 158 -9.17 1.75 -5.56
CA THR A 158 -10.46 1.36 -5.00
C THR A 158 -10.38 -0.12 -4.67
N ALA A 159 -10.78 -0.49 -3.46
CA ALA A 159 -10.80 -1.85 -2.99
C ALA A 159 -12.16 -2.18 -2.35
N HIS A 160 -12.60 -3.40 -2.60
CA HIS A 160 -13.87 -3.96 -2.14
C HIS A 160 -13.59 -5.38 -1.62
N GLY A 161 -14.14 -5.76 -0.46
CA GLY A 161 -13.85 -7.05 0.19
C GLY A 161 -14.94 -7.58 1.08
#